data_AF-A0A367Y8D8-F1
#
_entry.id   AF-A0A367Y8D8-F1
#
_cell.length_a   1.000
_cell.length_b   1.000
_cell.length_c   1.000
_cell.angle_alpha   90.00
_cell.angle_beta   90.00
_cell.angle_gamma   90.00
#
_symmetry.space_group_name_H-M   'P 1'
#
loop_
_entity.id
_entity.type
_entity.pdbx_description
1 polymer ?
#
loop_
_entity_poly.entity_id
_entity_poly.type
_entity_poly.pdbx_seq_one_letter_code
_entity_poly.pdbx_strand_id
1 'polypeptide(L)'
;MAVEGAGSHAGGAGDVLVAAIVLFLILRTLLGITLPFLSTFLGVGVSSLAALSFSGVVEFTTFTPILGMMLGLAVGIDYSRFIINRHRTQLKRGVGLVPSIGLANGTSGHAVVFAGATVIIALLALNVTGIPLLVLMGSVGAVSVAVAIAIAIAIATMLPPALRSIVGFRILSRSERGTIGRPATQSVPNTPMLTWRAITTAIVGVVALGVMALPASQMRLGLPTGSAEAPDSTQYLAYSTIADEFGAGQNDPLLVVANLSEPIADDEVTGPRSRSFRPSRSTRTSPATRVRTSTSRRRSRPSCRSISLWPSGSPCLS
;
A
#
# COMPACT_ATOMS: atom_id res chain seq x y z
N MET A 1 -23.07 4.41 11.39
CA MET A 1 -22.52 5.47 12.26
C MET A 1 -21.07 5.09 12.58
N ALA A 2 -20.02 5.77 12.16
CA ALA A 2 -19.85 6.99 11.39
C ALA A 2 -18.75 6.74 10.34
N VAL A 3 -19.07 6.94 9.07
CA VAL A 3 -18.06 7.15 8.03
C VAL A 3 -17.87 8.66 7.99
N GLU A 4 -17.07 9.19 8.92
CA GLU A 4 -16.64 10.59 8.86
C GLU A 4 -15.38 10.78 9.71
N GLY A 5 -14.24 10.57 9.05
CA GLY A 5 -12.97 11.19 9.40
C GLY A 5 -12.68 12.19 8.29
N ALA A 6 -12.96 13.46 8.56
CA ALA A 6 -12.69 14.58 7.66
C ALA A 6 -11.18 14.64 7.36
N GLY A 7 -10.83 14.37 6.10
CA GLY A 7 -9.45 14.36 5.67
C GLY A 7 -9.21 14.03 4.19
N SER A 8 -10.19 13.54 3.41
CA SER A 8 -10.01 13.42 1.94
C SER A 8 -11.25 12.87 1.21
N HIS A 9 -12.43 13.50 1.31
CA HIS A 9 -13.49 13.22 0.32
C HIS A 9 -13.13 13.76 -1.08
N ALA A 10 -12.13 14.65 -1.17
CA ALA A 10 -11.46 15.02 -2.41
C ALA A 10 -10.42 13.98 -2.89
N GLY A 11 -10.01 13.03 -2.03
CA GLY A 11 -8.99 12.03 -2.34
C GLY A 11 -9.52 10.94 -3.27
N GLY A 12 -10.57 10.22 -2.87
CA GLY A 12 -11.07 9.09 -3.68
C GLY A 12 -11.55 9.49 -5.08
N ALA A 13 -12.32 10.57 -5.19
CA ALA A 13 -12.76 11.08 -6.50
C ALA A 13 -11.60 11.71 -7.29
N GLY A 14 -10.66 12.35 -6.58
CA GLY A 14 -9.43 12.90 -7.17
C GLY A 14 -8.53 11.82 -7.77
N ASP A 15 -8.32 10.72 -7.05
CA ASP A 15 -7.47 9.60 -7.47
C ASP A 15 -8.04 8.90 -8.70
N VAL A 16 -9.36 8.68 -8.73
CA VAL A 16 -10.05 8.12 -9.91
C VAL A 16 -9.96 9.07 -11.10
N LEU A 17 -10.10 10.39 -10.88
CA LEU A 17 -9.97 11.39 -11.93
C LEU A 17 -8.53 11.44 -12.47
N VAL A 18 -7.53 11.44 -11.59
CA VAL A 18 -6.10 11.40 -11.98
C VAL A 18 -5.80 10.13 -12.77
N ALA A 19 -6.25 8.97 -12.30
CA ALA A 19 -6.11 7.70 -13.02
C ALA A 19 -6.77 7.77 -14.41
N ALA A 20 -7.96 8.36 -14.52
CA ALA A 20 -8.66 8.57 -15.79
C ALA A 20 -7.90 9.50 -16.74
N ILE A 21 -7.33 10.60 -16.21
CA ILE A 21 -6.49 11.51 -16.97
C ILE A 21 -5.23 10.79 -17.46
N VAL A 22 -4.53 10.05 -16.61
CA VAL A 22 -3.33 9.30 -17.00
C VAL A 22 -3.66 8.27 -18.08
N LEU A 23 -4.74 7.48 -17.91
CA LEU A 23 -5.18 6.54 -18.94
C LEU A 23 -5.53 7.25 -20.25
N PHE A 24 -6.20 8.40 -20.18
CA PHE A 24 -6.48 9.22 -21.36
C PHE A 24 -5.20 9.68 -22.06
N LEU A 25 -4.19 10.13 -21.31
CA LEU A 25 -2.93 10.61 -21.88
C LEU A 25 -2.18 9.49 -22.63
N ILE A 26 -2.19 8.26 -22.11
CA ILE A 26 -1.54 7.13 -22.78
C ILE A 26 -2.38 6.57 -23.94
N LEU A 27 -3.69 6.39 -23.73
CA LEU A 27 -4.54 5.70 -24.71
C LEU A 27 -5.24 6.64 -25.69
N ARG A 28 -5.29 7.95 -25.41
CA ARG A 28 -5.83 9.05 -26.24
C ARG A 28 -7.18 8.76 -26.89
N THR A 29 -7.96 7.87 -26.28
CA THR A 29 -9.26 7.39 -26.77
C THR A 29 -10.16 7.09 -25.59
N LEU A 30 -11.45 7.42 -25.70
CA LEU A 30 -12.42 7.23 -24.62
C LEU A 30 -12.61 5.74 -24.31
N LEU A 31 -12.70 4.91 -25.35
CA LEU A 31 -12.75 3.44 -25.24
C LEU A 31 -11.50 2.85 -24.56
N GLY A 32 -10.33 3.46 -24.76
CA GLY A 32 -9.10 3.06 -24.08
C GLY A 32 -9.16 3.27 -22.57
N ILE A 33 -9.90 4.26 -22.09
CA ILE A 33 -10.12 4.48 -20.66
C ILE A 33 -11.20 3.55 -20.12
N THR A 34 -12.35 3.50 -20.81
CA THR A 34 -13.53 2.80 -20.29
C THR A 34 -13.29 1.32 -20.08
N LEU A 35 -12.55 0.65 -20.97
CA LEU A 35 -12.33 -0.80 -20.89
C LEU A 35 -11.52 -1.21 -19.63
N PRO A 36 -10.33 -0.61 -19.34
CA PRO A 36 -9.62 -0.86 -18.09
C PRO A 36 -10.46 -0.60 -16.85
N PHE A 37 -11.11 0.57 -16.78
CA PHE A 37 -11.91 0.94 -15.63
C PHE A 37 -13.08 -0.01 -15.42
N LEU A 38 -13.86 -0.30 -16.46
CA LEU A 38 -15.01 -1.20 -16.36
C LEU A 38 -14.58 -2.59 -15.88
N SER A 39 -13.48 -3.13 -16.44
CA SER A 39 -12.99 -4.45 -16.03
C SER A 39 -12.55 -4.49 -14.58
N THR A 40 -11.92 -3.42 -14.11
CA THR A 40 -11.38 -3.35 -12.77
C THR A 40 -12.48 -3.11 -11.74
N PHE A 41 -13.40 -2.19 -12.00
CA PHE A 41 -14.53 -1.95 -11.11
C PHE A 41 -15.45 -3.18 -11.00
N LEU A 42 -15.66 -3.92 -12.10
CA LEU A 42 -16.37 -5.19 -12.04
C LEU A 42 -15.58 -6.24 -11.25
N GLY A 43 -14.28 -6.36 -11.51
CA GLY A 43 -13.38 -7.27 -10.80
C GLY A 43 -13.38 -7.07 -9.29
N VAL A 44 -13.10 -5.84 -8.88
CA VAL A 44 -13.07 -5.43 -7.48
C VAL A 44 -14.47 -5.47 -6.88
N GLY A 45 -15.51 -5.01 -7.59
CA GLY A 45 -16.88 -5.04 -7.10
C GLY A 45 -17.37 -6.46 -6.79
N VAL A 46 -17.13 -7.41 -7.69
CA VAL A 46 -17.45 -8.84 -7.46
C VAL A 46 -16.66 -9.39 -6.28
N SER A 47 -15.37 -9.06 -6.18
CA SER A 47 -14.52 -9.51 -5.07
C SER A 47 -14.97 -8.96 -3.72
N SER A 48 -15.29 -7.67 -3.66
CA SER A 48 -15.75 -6.98 -2.46
C SER A 48 -17.12 -7.48 -2.03
N LEU A 49 -18.06 -7.68 -2.97
CA LEU A 49 -19.36 -8.27 -2.67
C LEU A 49 -19.23 -9.71 -2.16
N ALA A 50 -18.32 -10.49 -2.75
CA ALA A 50 -18.03 -11.83 -2.27
C ALA A 50 -17.46 -11.79 -0.84
N ALA A 51 -16.47 -10.94 -0.58
CA ALA A 51 -15.89 -10.78 0.76
C ALA A 51 -16.94 -10.34 1.79
N LEU A 52 -17.76 -9.35 1.46
CA LEU A 52 -18.83 -8.86 2.33
C LEU A 52 -19.92 -9.92 2.56
N SER A 53 -20.21 -10.76 1.57
CA SER A 53 -21.18 -11.87 1.74
C SER A 53 -20.68 -12.92 2.75
N PHE A 54 -19.36 -13.10 2.86
CA PHE A 54 -18.74 -14.00 3.84
C PHE A 54 -18.54 -13.37 5.23
N SER A 55 -18.88 -12.09 5.43
CA SER A 55 -18.63 -11.41 6.70
C SER A 55 -19.46 -11.92 7.88
N GLY A 56 -20.52 -12.69 7.61
CA GLY A 56 -21.30 -13.36 8.65
C GLY A 56 -20.64 -14.62 9.22
N VAL A 57 -19.67 -15.20 8.50
CA VAL A 57 -18.96 -16.42 8.91
C VAL A 57 -17.49 -16.19 9.25
N VAL A 58 -16.90 -15.09 8.78
CA VAL A 58 -15.52 -14.69 9.05
C VAL A 58 -15.50 -13.25 9.56
N GLU A 59 -14.86 -13.02 10.70
CA GLU A 59 -14.66 -11.67 11.25
C GLU A 59 -13.66 -10.89 10.40
N PHE A 60 -14.16 -9.97 9.57
CA PHE A 60 -13.32 -9.05 8.81
C PHE A 60 -13.06 -7.77 9.60
N THR A 61 -11.80 -7.34 9.63
CA THR A 61 -11.47 -5.96 9.99
C THR A 61 -11.82 -5.01 8.84
N THR A 62 -12.05 -3.73 9.15
CA THR A 62 -12.29 -2.66 8.17
C THR A 62 -11.17 -2.57 7.12
N PHE A 63 -9.94 -2.92 7.48
CA PHE A 63 -8.80 -2.85 6.55
C PHE A 63 -8.79 -3.96 5.48
N THR A 64 -9.43 -5.11 5.72
CA THR A 64 -9.34 -6.27 4.82
C THR A 64 -9.97 -6.00 3.45
N PRO A 65 -11.23 -5.53 3.36
CA PRO A 65 -11.81 -5.15 2.07
C PRO A 65 -11.09 -3.98 1.42
N ILE A 66 -10.57 -3.03 2.20
CA ILE A 66 -9.84 -1.86 1.69
C ILE A 66 -8.57 -2.29 0.93
N LEU A 67 -7.77 -3.19 1.52
CA LEU A 67 -6.57 -3.72 0.87
C LEU A 67 -6.90 -4.50 -0.40
N GLY A 68 -7.96 -5.31 -0.37
CA GLY A 68 -8.45 -6.02 -1.56
C GLY A 68 -8.83 -5.06 -2.69
N MET A 69 -9.61 -4.03 -2.38
CA MET A 69 -9.99 -3.00 -3.34
C MET A 69 -8.78 -2.24 -3.88
N MET A 70 -7.85 -1.83 -3.01
CA MET A 70 -6.66 -1.08 -3.40
C MET A 70 -5.78 -1.88 -4.35
N LEU A 71 -5.44 -3.12 -3.98
CA LEU A 71 -4.58 -3.99 -4.79
C LEU A 71 -5.28 -4.46 -6.06
N GLY A 72 -6.53 -4.90 -5.95
CA GLY A 72 -7.33 -5.34 -7.09
C GLY A 72 -7.54 -4.22 -8.11
N LEU A 73 -7.72 -2.98 -7.64
CA LEU A 73 -7.89 -1.82 -8.52
C LEU A 73 -6.60 -1.44 -9.22
N ALA A 74 -5.49 -1.33 -8.48
CA ALA A 74 -4.18 -0.99 -9.04
C ALA A 74 -3.76 -2.01 -10.11
N VAL A 75 -3.76 -3.29 -9.71
CA VAL A 75 -3.31 -4.40 -10.55
C VAL A 75 -4.26 -4.61 -11.75
N GLY A 76 -5.56 -4.47 -11.55
CA GLY A 76 -6.57 -4.58 -12.60
C GLY A 76 -6.39 -3.53 -13.70
N ILE A 77 -6.15 -2.26 -13.34
CA ILE A 77 -5.94 -1.18 -14.31
C ILE A 77 -4.67 -1.41 -15.10
N ASP A 78 -3.56 -1.75 -14.44
CA ASP A 78 -2.26 -1.94 -15.09
C ASP A 78 -2.30 -3.09 -16.09
N TYR A 79 -2.91 -4.20 -15.72
CA TYR A 79 -2.97 -5.40 -16.56
C TYR A 79 -3.96 -5.28 -17.71
N SER A 80 -5.16 -4.74 -17.46
CA SER A 80 -6.14 -4.49 -18.54
C SER A 80 -5.58 -3.52 -19.57
N ARG A 81 -4.92 -2.43 -19.11
CA ARG A 81 -4.24 -1.50 -19.99
C ARG A 81 -3.07 -2.13 -20.73
N PHE A 82 -2.29 -3.01 -20.10
CA PHE A 82 -1.18 -3.69 -20.76
C PHE A 82 -1.65 -4.57 -21.93
N ILE A 83 -2.71 -5.35 -21.73
CA ILE A 83 -3.34 -6.18 -22.78
C ILE A 83 -3.88 -5.29 -23.91
N ILE A 84 -4.57 -4.20 -23.57
CA ILE A 84 -5.11 -3.25 -24.56
C ILE A 84 -4.00 -2.57 -25.35
N ASN A 85 -2.92 -2.15 -24.69
CA ASN A 85 -1.79 -1.52 -25.36
C ASN A 85 -1.10 -2.49 -26.34
N ARG A 86 -1.02 -3.78 -25.97
CA ARG A 86 -0.53 -4.83 -26.88
C ARG A 86 -1.42 -4.99 -28.10
N HIS A 87 -2.73 -5.12 -27.90
CA HIS A 87 -3.72 -5.20 -28.98
C HIS A 87 -3.62 -4.00 -29.92
N ARG A 88 -3.57 -2.78 -29.36
CA ARG A 88 -3.44 -1.52 -30.10
C ARG A 88 -2.14 -1.46 -30.91
N THR A 89 -1.03 -1.96 -30.35
CA THR A 89 0.26 -2.03 -31.06
C THR A 89 0.20 -2.99 -32.25
N GLN A 90 -0.50 -4.12 -32.12
CA GLN A 90 -0.68 -5.07 -33.21
C GLN A 90 -1.60 -4.52 -34.31
N LEU A 91 -2.70 -3.84 -33.94
CA LEU A 91 -3.56 -3.15 -34.91
C LEU A 91 -2.79 -2.08 -35.71
N LYS A 92 -1.91 -1.31 -35.05
CA LYS A 92 -1.03 -0.33 -35.74
C LYS A 92 -0.10 -0.98 -36.76
N ARG A 93 0.33 -2.22 -36.49
CA ARG A 93 1.15 -3.03 -37.41
C ARG A 93 0.35 -3.67 -38.54
N GLY A 94 -0.96 -3.42 -38.63
CA GLY A 94 -1.83 -3.94 -39.69
C GLY A 94 -2.40 -5.33 -39.43
N VAL A 95 -2.24 -5.88 -38.22
CA VAL A 95 -2.86 -7.16 -37.85
C VAL A 95 -4.38 -6.98 -37.78
N GLY A 96 -5.13 -7.93 -38.35
CA GLY A 96 -6.60 -7.93 -38.28
C GLY A 96 -7.12 -7.99 -36.84
N LEU A 97 -8.35 -7.51 -36.62
CA LEU A 97 -8.94 -7.38 -35.28
C LEU A 97 -8.99 -8.71 -34.51
N VAL A 98 -9.54 -9.76 -35.12
CA VAL A 98 -9.71 -11.07 -34.46
C VAL A 98 -8.37 -11.76 -34.18
N PRO A 99 -7.43 -11.86 -35.14
CA PRO A 99 -6.09 -12.39 -34.87
C PRO A 99 -5.33 -11.61 -33.79
N SER A 100 -5.49 -10.29 -33.75
CA SER A 100 -4.80 -9.46 -32.76
C SER A 100 -5.29 -9.73 -31.32
N ILE A 101 -6.57 -10.02 -31.10
CA ILE A 101 -7.05 -10.39 -29.76
C ILE A 101 -6.40 -11.70 -29.30
N GLY A 102 -6.35 -12.71 -30.19
CA GLY A 102 -5.68 -13.98 -29.91
C GLY A 102 -4.19 -13.80 -29.59
N LEU A 103 -3.47 -13.02 -30.40
CA LEU A 103 -2.05 -12.75 -30.19
C LEU A 103 -1.77 -11.91 -28.93
N ALA A 104 -2.64 -10.96 -28.59
CA ALA A 104 -2.52 -10.17 -27.37
C ALA A 104 -2.67 -11.05 -26.13
N ASN A 105 -3.65 -11.96 -26.13
CA ASN A 105 -3.86 -12.91 -25.03
C ASN A 105 -2.73 -13.93 -24.93
N GLY A 106 -2.26 -14.47 -26.06
CA GLY A 106 -1.17 -15.44 -26.06
C GLY A 106 0.20 -14.87 -25.65
N THR A 107 0.41 -13.55 -25.75
CA THR A 107 1.68 -12.91 -25.36
C THR A 107 1.57 -12.13 -24.05
N SER A 108 0.81 -11.03 -24.07
CA SER A 108 0.63 -10.17 -22.90
C SER A 108 -0.30 -10.78 -21.86
N GLY A 109 -1.32 -11.55 -22.27
CA GLY A 109 -2.20 -12.25 -21.33
C GLY A 109 -1.44 -13.26 -20.46
N HIS A 110 -0.60 -14.11 -21.06
CA HIS A 110 0.25 -15.04 -20.30
C HIS A 110 1.23 -14.30 -19.36
N ALA A 111 1.86 -13.23 -19.83
CA ALA A 111 2.74 -12.41 -18.98
C ALA A 111 2.01 -11.80 -17.78
N VAL A 112 0.76 -11.34 -17.98
CA VAL A 112 -0.11 -10.82 -16.92
C VAL A 112 -0.50 -11.89 -15.92
N VAL A 113 -0.87 -13.10 -16.38
CA VAL A 113 -1.19 -14.21 -15.46
C VAL A 113 0.03 -14.60 -14.63
N PHE A 114 1.21 -14.65 -15.25
CA PHE A 114 2.46 -14.94 -14.54
C PHE A 114 2.79 -13.87 -13.48
N ALA A 115 2.74 -12.59 -13.86
CA ALA A 115 2.96 -11.47 -12.92
C ALA A 115 1.87 -11.40 -11.84
N GLY A 116 0.62 -11.75 -12.17
CA GLY A 116 -0.47 -11.84 -11.21
C GLY A 116 -0.28 -12.98 -10.21
N ALA A 117 0.17 -14.14 -10.68
CA ALA A 117 0.44 -15.30 -9.83
C ALA A 117 1.52 -15.00 -8.79
N THR A 118 2.58 -14.26 -9.13
CA THR A 118 3.60 -13.87 -8.14
C THR A 118 3.04 -12.96 -7.06
N VAL A 119 2.14 -12.02 -7.40
CA VAL A 119 1.44 -11.17 -6.42
C VAL A 119 0.53 -12.02 -5.52
N ILE A 120 -0.25 -12.93 -6.10
CA ILE A 120 -1.13 -13.84 -5.35
C ILE A 120 -0.31 -14.69 -4.36
N ILE A 121 0.81 -15.27 -4.81
CA ILE A 121 1.71 -16.05 -3.95
C ILE A 121 2.28 -15.18 -2.82
N ALA A 122 2.70 -13.95 -3.11
CA ALA A 122 3.23 -13.03 -2.09
C ALA A 122 2.17 -12.67 -1.03
N LEU A 123 0.92 -12.45 -1.45
CA LEU A 123 -0.18 -12.17 -0.52
C LEU A 123 -0.56 -13.40 0.30
N LEU A 124 -0.59 -14.59 -0.29
CA LEU A 124 -0.80 -15.84 0.42
C LEU A 124 0.34 -16.19 1.37
N ALA A 125 1.56 -15.71 1.11
CA ALA A 125 2.69 -15.89 2.03
C ALA A 125 2.48 -15.18 3.38
N LEU A 126 1.59 -14.16 3.46
CA LEU A 126 1.19 -13.58 4.74
C LEU A 126 0.53 -14.61 5.67
N ASN A 127 -0.05 -15.68 5.13
CA ASN A 127 -0.60 -16.76 5.94
C ASN A 127 0.45 -17.46 6.82
N VAL A 128 1.73 -17.38 6.45
CA VAL A 128 2.85 -17.98 7.20
C VAL A 128 3.16 -17.20 8.48
N THR A 129 2.72 -15.94 8.59
CA THR A 129 3.05 -15.06 9.74
C THR A 129 2.37 -15.47 11.05
N GLY A 130 1.30 -16.27 11.00
CA GLY A 130 0.54 -16.69 12.18
C GLY A 130 -0.34 -15.60 12.80
N ILE A 131 -0.43 -14.41 12.21
CA ILE A 131 -1.27 -13.31 12.69
C ILE A 131 -2.61 -13.36 11.93
N PRO A 132 -3.76 -13.65 12.59
CA PRO A 132 -5.05 -13.83 11.90
C PRO A 132 -5.46 -12.64 11.03
N LEU A 133 -5.14 -11.43 11.50
CA LEU A 133 -5.35 -10.19 10.74
C LEU A 133 -4.65 -10.22 9.37
N LEU A 134 -3.36 -10.57 9.35
CA LEU A 134 -2.56 -10.61 8.12
C LEU A 134 -2.99 -11.76 7.19
N VAL A 135 -3.39 -12.90 7.76
CA VAL A 135 -3.91 -14.06 7.03
C VAL A 135 -5.16 -13.67 6.23
N LEU A 136 -6.13 -13.02 6.88
CA LEU A 136 -7.37 -12.59 6.25
C LEU A 136 -7.15 -11.52 5.19
N MET A 137 -6.30 -10.53 5.49
CA MET A 137 -5.92 -9.48 4.55
C MET A 137 -5.26 -10.06 3.29
N GLY A 138 -4.27 -10.94 3.46
CA GLY A 138 -3.55 -11.58 2.37
C GLY A 138 -4.47 -12.44 1.51
N SER A 139 -5.32 -13.25 2.14
CA SER A 139 -6.22 -14.17 1.43
C SER A 139 -7.29 -13.42 0.63
N VAL A 140 -7.95 -12.40 1.21
CA VAL A 140 -8.94 -11.58 0.50
C VAL A 140 -8.28 -10.76 -0.61
N GLY A 141 -7.11 -10.18 -0.35
CA GLY A 141 -6.33 -9.47 -1.37
C GLY A 141 -5.95 -10.37 -2.55
N ALA A 142 -5.49 -11.59 -2.27
CA ALA A 142 -5.15 -12.58 -3.29
C ALA A 142 -6.35 -12.95 -4.16
N VAL A 143 -7.51 -13.21 -3.56
CA VAL A 143 -8.76 -13.46 -4.28
C VAL A 143 -9.16 -12.25 -5.12
N SER A 144 -9.08 -11.05 -4.57
CA SER A 144 -9.45 -9.83 -5.30
C SER A 144 -8.57 -9.60 -6.54
N VAL A 145 -7.25 -9.80 -6.41
CA VAL A 145 -6.32 -9.71 -7.54
C VAL A 145 -6.61 -10.80 -8.58
N ALA A 146 -6.85 -12.04 -8.15
CA ALA A 146 -7.16 -13.15 -9.05
C ALA A 146 -8.44 -12.87 -9.86
N VAL A 147 -9.50 -12.40 -9.21
CA VAL A 147 -10.77 -12.05 -9.86
C VAL A 147 -10.60 -10.84 -10.78
N ALA A 148 -9.84 -9.82 -10.39
CA ALA A 148 -9.55 -8.67 -11.24
C ALA A 148 -8.82 -9.07 -12.53
N ILE A 149 -7.81 -9.93 -12.44
CA ILE A 149 -7.09 -10.48 -13.61
C ILE A 149 -8.04 -11.31 -14.47
N ALA A 150 -8.80 -12.22 -13.85
CA ALA A 150 -9.73 -13.09 -14.55
C ALA A 150 -10.76 -12.28 -15.33
N ILE A 151 -11.33 -11.22 -14.73
CA ILE A 151 -12.30 -10.34 -15.38
C ILE A 151 -11.65 -9.49 -16.47
N ALA A 152 -10.41 -9.00 -16.28
CA ALA A 152 -9.69 -8.29 -17.33
C ALA A 152 -9.47 -9.17 -18.58
N ILE A 153 -9.04 -10.41 -18.39
CA ILE A 153 -8.85 -11.39 -19.48
C ILE A 153 -10.21 -11.80 -20.08
N ALA A 154 -11.23 -11.99 -19.23
CA ALA A 154 -12.57 -12.30 -19.67
C ALA A 154 -13.12 -11.18 -20.54
N ILE A 155 -13.06 -9.91 -20.15
CA ILE A 155 -13.57 -8.79 -20.97
C ILE A 155 -12.79 -8.68 -22.29
N ALA A 156 -11.48 -8.94 -22.28
CA ALA A 156 -10.68 -8.99 -23.50
C ALA A 156 -11.09 -10.13 -24.46
N THR A 157 -11.64 -11.24 -23.96
CA THR A 157 -12.01 -12.44 -24.75
C THR A 157 -13.52 -12.56 -25.05
N MET A 158 -14.37 -12.20 -24.09
CA MET A 158 -15.82 -12.42 -24.03
C MET A 158 -16.65 -11.30 -24.64
N LEU A 159 -16.05 -10.17 -25.04
CA LEU A 159 -16.82 -9.14 -25.75
C LEU A 159 -17.54 -9.80 -26.95
N PRO A 160 -18.87 -9.69 -27.14
CA PRO A 160 -19.55 -10.34 -28.26
C PRO A 160 -18.94 -9.90 -29.60
N PRO A 161 -18.84 -10.77 -30.63
CA PRO A 161 -18.34 -10.40 -31.96
C PRO A 161 -19.03 -9.15 -32.54
N ALA A 162 -20.32 -8.96 -32.22
CA ALA A 162 -21.11 -7.80 -32.61
C ALA A 162 -20.68 -6.47 -31.95
N LEU A 163 -20.23 -6.48 -30.69
CA LEU A 163 -19.64 -5.29 -30.05
C LEU A 163 -18.18 -5.08 -30.49
N ARG A 164 -17.46 -6.16 -30.84
CA ARG A 164 -16.07 -6.08 -31.34
C ARG A 164 -15.96 -5.30 -32.65
N SER A 165 -16.94 -5.38 -33.55
CA SER A 165 -16.93 -4.59 -34.79
C SER A 165 -17.13 -3.08 -34.55
N ILE A 166 -17.87 -2.72 -33.49
CA ILE A 166 -18.14 -1.33 -33.09
C ILE A 166 -16.95 -0.72 -32.32
N VAL A 167 -16.31 -1.51 -31.45
CA VAL A 167 -15.12 -1.12 -30.68
C VAL A 167 -13.85 -1.09 -31.55
N GLY A 168 -13.79 -1.96 -32.57
CA GLY A 168 -12.68 -2.24 -33.49
C GLY A 168 -11.58 -1.18 -33.62
N PHE A 169 -11.52 -0.47 -34.75
CA PHE A 169 -10.51 0.58 -34.94
C PHE A 169 -10.73 1.83 -34.06
N ARG A 170 -11.80 1.91 -33.26
CA ARG A 170 -12.07 3.07 -32.38
C ARG A 170 -11.17 3.11 -31.15
N ILE A 171 -10.49 2.00 -30.83
CA ILE A 171 -9.41 1.97 -29.84
C ILE A 171 -8.14 2.70 -30.33
N LEU A 172 -8.04 2.95 -31.65
CA LEU A 172 -7.02 3.83 -32.24
C LEU A 172 -7.58 5.24 -32.37
N SER A 173 -6.76 6.25 -32.11
CA SER A 173 -7.15 7.63 -32.36
C SER A 173 -7.37 7.86 -33.87
N ARG A 174 -8.11 8.90 -34.26
CA ARG A 174 -8.29 9.25 -35.68
C ARG A 174 -6.93 9.49 -36.38
N SER A 175 -5.96 10.05 -35.66
CA SER A 175 -4.60 10.28 -36.17
C SER A 175 -3.80 8.98 -36.37
N GLU A 176 -3.97 8.00 -35.48
CA GLU A 176 -3.22 6.73 -35.56
C GLU A 176 -3.74 5.80 -36.66
N ARG A 177 -5.02 5.91 -37.02
CA ARG A 177 -5.59 5.17 -38.15
C ARG A 177 -4.94 5.50 -39.49
N GLY A 178 -4.49 6.74 -39.68
CA GLY A 178 -3.75 7.17 -40.88
C GLY A 178 -2.30 6.64 -40.96
N THR A 179 -1.83 5.97 -39.91
CA THR A 179 -0.45 5.43 -39.81
C THR A 179 -0.40 3.90 -39.78
N ILE A 180 -1.55 3.22 -39.93
CA ILE A 180 -1.61 1.75 -39.96
C ILE A 180 -0.74 1.25 -41.11
N GLY A 181 0.15 0.29 -40.82
CA GLY A 181 1.05 -0.30 -41.81
C GLY A 181 2.30 0.52 -42.14
N ARG A 182 2.45 1.73 -41.58
CA ARG A 182 3.74 2.43 -41.60
C ARG A 182 4.65 1.80 -40.53
N PRO A 183 5.94 1.53 -40.82
CA PRO A 183 6.87 1.04 -39.80
C PRO A 183 6.88 2.06 -38.66
N ALA A 184 6.50 1.63 -37.46
CA ALA A 184 6.48 2.49 -36.30
C ALA A 184 7.91 2.96 -36.01
N THR A 185 8.21 4.22 -36.28
CA THR A 185 9.49 4.89 -36.04
C THR A 185 9.75 5.20 -34.56
N GLN A 186 9.34 4.32 -33.66
CA GLN A 186 9.72 4.38 -32.26
C GLN A 186 10.62 3.20 -31.92
N SER A 187 11.76 3.17 -32.60
CA SER A 187 12.98 2.60 -32.03
C SER A 187 13.47 3.64 -31.03
N VAL A 188 13.24 3.41 -29.74
CA VAL A 188 14.06 4.10 -28.73
C VAL A 188 15.48 3.63 -29.05
N PRO A 189 16.42 4.51 -29.43
CA PRO A 189 17.75 4.08 -29.83
C PRO A 189 18.40 3.35 -28.66
N ASN A 190 18.44 2.02 -28.74
CA ASN A 190 19.06 1.17 -27.74
C ASN A 190 20.57 1.19 -27.95
N THR A 191 21.16 2.34 -27.62
CA THR A 191 22.62 2.48 -27.65
C THR A 191 23.18 1.65 -26.50
N PRO A 192 23.97 0.60 -26.78
CA PRO A 192 24.50 -0.25 -25.72
C PRO A 192 25.39 0.59 -24.80
N MET A 193 25.11 0.54 -23.50
CA MET A 193 25.90 1.26 -22.52
C MET A 193 27.25 0.58 -22.34
N LEU A 194 28.33 1.35 -22.24
CA LEU A 194 29.67 0.83 -21.94
C LEU A 194 29.64 0.01 -20.65
N THR A 195 30.25 -1.18 -20.65
CA THR A 195 30.21 -2.14 -19.53
C THR A 195 30.60 -1.51 -18.19
N TRP A 196 31.63 -0.65 -18.19
CA TRP A 196 32.05 0.06 -16.97
C TRP A 196 31.02 1.08 -16.46
N ARG A 197 30.32 1.78 -17.37
CA ARG A 197 29.21 2.68 -16.98
C ARG A 197 28.07 1.85 -16.41
N ALA A 198 27.75 0.69 -16.98
CA ALA A 198 26.71 -0.19 -16.44
C ALA A 198 27.04 -0.67 -15.02
N ILE A 199 28.28 -1.12 -14.78
CA ILE A 199 28.73 -1.58 -13.46
C ILE A 199 28.71 -0.44 -12.45
N THR A 200 29.25 0.72 -12.80
CA THR A 200 29.26 1.89 -11.90
C THR A 200 27.86 2.38 -11.59
N THR A 201 26.95 2.46 -12.58
CA THR A 201 25.54 2.80 -12.35
C THR A 201 24.84 1.77 -11.47
N ALA A 202 25.11 0.46 -11.65
CA ALA A 202 24.57 -0.59 -10.79
C ALA A 202 25.06 -0.47 -9.35
N ILE A 203 26.37 -0.27 -9.13
CA ILE A 203 26.97 -0.11 -7.79
C ILE A 203 26.41 1.15 -7.12
N VAL A 204 26.37 2.27 -7.83
CA VAL A 204 25.81 3.53 -7.29
C VAL A 204 24.34 3.34 -6.93
N GLY A 205 23.56 2.65 -7.77
CA GLY A 205 22.16 2.33 -7.48
C GLY A 205 22.00 1.46 -6.23
N VAL A 206 22.77 0.39 -6.10
CA VAL A 206 22.73 -0.50 -4.93
C VAL A 206 23.14 0.23 -3.66
N VAL A 207 24.22 1.03 -3.71
CA VAL A 207 24.68 1.82 -2.57
C VAL A 207 23.63 2.87 -2.18
N ALA A 208 23.04 3.56 -3.16
CA ALA A 208 21.99 4.54 -2.91
C ALA A 208 20.76 3.91 -2.25
N LEU A 209 20.29 2.75 -2.76
CA LEU A 209 19.19 1.99 -2.16
C LEU A 209 19.55 1.49 -0.75
N GLY A 210 20.79 1.03 -0.53
CA GLY A 210 21.28 0.61 0.77
C GLY A 210 21.32 1.74 1.81
N VAL A 211 21.76 2.94 1.41
CA VAL A 211 21.73 4.14 2.27
C VAL A 211 20.29 4.53 2.59
N MET A 212 19.39 4.49 1.60
CA MET A 212 17.97 4.79 1.80
C MET A 212 17.28 3.77 2.73
N ALA A 213 17.81 2.55 2.83
CA ALA A 213 17.32 1.52 3.75
C ALA A 213 17.82 1.66 5.20
N LEU A 214 18.80 2.54 5.48
CA LEU A 214 19.34 2.72 6.85
C LEU A 214 18.28 3.05 7.91
N PRO A 215 17.27 3.92 7.66
CA PRO A 215 16.23 4.21 8.64
C PRO A 215 15.41 2.97 9.06
N ALA A 216 15.29 1.96 8.21
CA ALA A 216 14.58 0.72 8.54
C ALA A 216 15.24 -0.03 9.71
N SER A 217 16.57 0.07 9.84
CA SER A 217 17.32 -0.53 10.97
C SER A 217 17.05 0.16 12.32
N GLN A 218 16.48 1.37 12.29
CA GLN A 218 16.17 2.17 13.47
C GLN A 218 14.67 2.15 13.83
N MET A 219 13.86 1.34 13.13
CA MET A 219 12.43 1.24 13.39
C MET A 219 12.16 0.66 14.78
N ARG A 220 11.31 1.35 15.53
CA ARG A 220 10.72 0.86 16.77
C ARG A 220 9.32 0.36 16.46
N LEU A 221 9.06 -0.90 16.78
CA LEU A 221 7.77 -1.54 16.54
C LEU A 221 6.90 -1.42 17.79
N GLY A 222 5.63 -1.14 17.61
CA GLY A 222 4.63 -1.03 18.66
C GLY A 222 3.24 -1.17 18.07
N LEU A 223 2.24 -1.37 18.93
CA LEU A 223 0.85 -1.35 18.51
C LEU A 223 0.40 0.10 18.22
N PRO A 224 -0.52 0.32 17.28
CA PRO A 224 -1.09 1.64 17.05
C PRO A 224 -1.80 2.13 18.33
N THR A 225 -1.39 3.29 18.84
CA THR A 225 -2.07 4.00 19.94
C THR A 225 -2.53 5.37 19.45
N GLY A 226 -3.26 6.13 20.27
CA GLY A 226 -3.68 7.49 19.91
C GLY A 226 -2.51 8.42 19.53
N SER A 227 -1.28 8.10 19.95
CA SER A 227 -0.06 8.80 19.53
C SER A 227 0.29 8.66 18.04
N ALA A 228 -0.25 7.66 17.35
CA ALA A 228 -0.01 7.41 15.92
C ALA A 228 -1.00 8.15 15.00
N GLU A 229 -2.05 8.74 15.58
CA GLU A 229 -3.04 9.50 14.82
C GLU A 229 -2.53 10.89 14.46
N ALA A 230 -3.20 11.57 13.53
CA ALA A 230 -2.87 12.95 13.16
C ALA A 230 -2.89 13.88 14.39
N PRO A 231 -1.97 14.84 14.51
CA PRO A 231 -1.84 15.68 15.71
C PRO A 231 -3.08 16.54 16.00
N ASP A 232 -3.88 16.86 14.98
CA ASP A 232 -5.11 17.63 15.12
C ASP A 232 -6.35 16.76 15.41
N SER A 233 -6.18 15.44 15.51
CA SER A 233 -7.28 14.51 15.74
C SER A 233 -7.72 14.48 17.21
N THR A 234 -9.00 14.16 17.44
CA THR A 234 -9.52 14.02 18.81
C THR A 234 -8.86 12.87 19.56
N GLN A 235 -8.43 11.81 18.85
CA GLN A 235 -7.73 10.67 19.41
C GLN A 235 -6.32 11.03 19.88
N TYR A 236 -5.58 11.82 19.09
CA TYR A 236 -4.25 12.30 19.49
C TYR A 236 -4.36 13.25 20.68
N LEU A 237 -5.30 14.21 20.63
CA LEU A 237 -5.54 15.16 21.72
C LEU A 237 -5.96 14.47 23.02
N ALA A 238 -6.81 13.44 22.95
CA ALA A 238 -7.17 12.65 24.13
C ALA A 238 -5.95 11.91 24.70
N TYR A 239 -5.14 11.28 23.84
CA TYR A 239 -3.93 10.56 24.25
C TYR A 239 -2.91 11.48 24.92
N SER A 240 -2.65 12.66 24.34
CA SER A 240 -1.72 13.64 24.90
C SER A 240 -2.24 14.24 26.20
N THR A 241 -3.52 14.62 26.26
CA THR A 241 -4.12 15.21 27.47
C THR A 241 -4.08 14.25 28.64
N ILE A 242 -4.34 12.96 28.42
CA ILE A 242 -4.25 11.94 29.47
C ILE A 242 -2.79 11.81 29.96
N ALA A 243 -1.82 11.81 29.05
CA ALA A 243 -0.41 11.73 29.42
C ALA A 243 0.08 12.97 30.18
N ASP A 244 -0.40 14.15 29.81
CA ASP A 244 0.00 15.44 30.41
C ASP A 244 -0.63 15.65 31.79
N GLU A 245 -1.94 15.39 31.94
CA GLU A 245 -2.68 15.64 33.19
C GLU A 245 -2.53 14.52 34.23
N PHE A 246 -2.43 13.26 33.79
CA PHE A 246 -2.39 12.09 34.69
C PHE A 246 -1.00 11.43 34.79
N GLY A 247 -0.04 11.90 34.00
CA GLY A 247 1.35 11.44 34.00
C GLY A 247 1.67 10.34 32.97
N ALA A 248 2.96 10.16 32.70
CA ALA A 248 3.44 9.18 31.73
C ALA A 248 3.09 7.73 32.13
N GLY A 249 2.69 6.93 31.14
CA GLY A 249 2.34 5.51 31.34
C GLY A 249 0.88 5.23 31.68
N GLN A 250 0.05 6.26 31.87
CA GLN A 250 -1.39 6.09 32.13
C GLN A 250 -2.16 5.55 30.92
N ASN A 251 -1.70 5.86 29.71
CA ASN A 251 -2.30 5.33 28.49
C ASN A 251 -2.05 3.82 28.31
N ASP A 252 -1.02 3.27 28.96
CA ASP A 252 -0.58 1.87 28.81
C ASP A 252 -0.09 1.28 30.16
N PRO A 253 -0.99 1.08 31.14
CA PRO A 253 -0.61 0.54 32.44
C PRO A 253 -0.22 -0.95 32.35
N LEU A 254 0.88 -1.32 33.02
CA LEU A 254 1.30 -2.72 33.10
C LEU A 254 0.40 -3.51 34.08
N LEU A 255 -0.52 -4.30 33.55
CA LEU A 255 -1.35 -5.20 34.35
C LEU A 255 -0.56 -6.43 34.77
N VAL A 256 -0.41 -6.65 36.07
CA VAL A 256 0.21 -7.86 36.63
C VAL A 256 -0.90 -8.76 37.14
N VAL A 257 -1.02 -9.95 36.55
CA VAL A 257 -1.97 -10.98 36.96
C VAL A 257 -1.20 -12.16 37.52
N ALA A 258 -1.53 -12.59 38.74
CA ALA A 258 -1.00 -13.82 39.33
C ALA A 258 -2.04 -14.92 39.15
N ASN A 259 -1.62 -16.06 38.60
CA ASN A 259 -2.45 -17.26 38.56
C ASN A 259 -2.05 -18.14 39.76
N LEU A 260 -2.99 -18.38 40.68
CA LEU A 260 -2.78 -19.24 41.84
C LEU A 260 -3.32 -20.63 41.53
N SER A 261 -2.57 -21.65 41.92
CA SER A 261 -2.95 -23.05 41.72
C SER A 261 -4.14 -23.49 42.58
N GLU A 262 -4.44 -22.75 43.66
CA GLU A 262 -5.58 -23.00 44.53
C GLU A 262 -6.47 -21.74 44.61
N PRO A 263 -7.81 -21.88 44.60
CA PRO A 263 -8.73 -20.77 44.80
C PRO A 263 -8.55 -20.20 46.21
N ILE A 264 -8.38 -18.88 46.32
CA ILE A 264 -8.40 -18.18 47.60
C ILE A 264 -9.84 -18.16 48.10
N ALA A 265 -10.07 -18.56 49.35
CA ALA A 265 -11.39 -18.50 49.97
C ALA A 265 -11.84 -17.02 50.13
N ASP A 266 -13.13 -16.75 49.88
CA ASP A 266 -13.69 -15.39 49.74
C ASP A 266 -13.51 -14.49 50.99
N ASP A 267 -13.22 -15.09 52.14
CA ASP A 267 -12.98 -14.44 53.43
C ASP A 267 -11.59 -13.78 53.56
N GLU A 268 -10.62 -14.10 52.69
CA GLU A 268 -9.25 -13.53 52.74
C GLU A 268 -9.08 -12.28 51.84
N VAL A 269 -10.08 -11.93 51.04
CA VAL A 269 -9.98 -10.88 49.98
C VAL A 269 -10.07 -9.43 50.52
N THR A 270 -10.30 -9.23 51.83
CA THR A 270 -10.49 -7.88 52.45
C THR A 270 -9.24 -7.28 53.12
N GLY A 271 -8.03 -7.57 52.63
CA GLY A 271 -6.81 -6.89 53.08
C GLY A 271 -6.52 -5.57 52.32
N PRO A 272 -6.05 -4.49 52.98
CA PRO A 272 -5.90 -3.17 52.34
C PRO A 272 -4.91 -3.17 51.18
N ARG A 273 -5.44 -2.89 49.97
CA ARG A 273 -4.71 -2.62 48.72
C ARG A 273 -3.81 -1.39 48.86
N SER A 274 -2.61 -1.54 49.42
CA SER A 274 -1.46 -0.65 49.17
C SER A 274 -0.20 -1.11 49.92
N ARG A 275 0.25 -2.35 49.71
CA ARG A 275 1.65 -2.66 50.00
C ARG A 275 2.47 -2.26 48.78
N SER A 276 3.07 -1.06 48.86
CA SER A 276 4.12 -0.64 47.94
C SER A 276 5.14 -1.76 47.81
N PHE A 277 5.32 -2.23 46.57
CA PHE A 277 6.29 -3.28 46.26
C PHE A 277 7.69 -2.77 46.64
N ARG A 278 8.22 -3.28 47.75
CA ARG A 278 9.55 -2.94 48.26
C ARG A 278 10.52 -4.03 47.79
N PRO A 279 11.39 -3.78 46.79
CA PRO A 279 12.28 -4.82 46.29
C PRO A 279 13.23 -5.27 47.40
N SER A 280 13.22 -6.56 47.75
CA SER A 280 14.10 -7.11 48.78
C SER A 280 15.53 -7.15 48.27
N ARG A 281 16.44 -6.48 48.97
CA ARG A 281 17.89 -6.59 48.77
C ARG A 281 18.42 -7.89 49.40
N SER A 282 18.61 -8.94 48.59
CA SER A 282 19.58 -10.04 48.77
C SER A 282 19.45 -10.94 47.52
N THR A 283 20.46 -11.39 46.78
CA THR A 283 21.85 -11.72 47.12
C THR A 283 22.71 -11.80 45.84
N ARG A 284 24.01 -11.54 46.01
CA ARG A 284 25.18 -11.55 45.12
C ARG A 284 25.20 -12.30 43.75
N THR A 285 25.73 -11.55 42.77
CA THR A 285 26.76 -11.83 41.73
C THR A 285 26.48 -12.74 40.51
N SER A 286 26.45 -12.10 39.32
CA SER A 286 27.32 -12.44 38.16
C SER A 286 27.49 -11.19 37.26
N PRO A 287 28.65 -10.96 36.60
CA PRO A 287 29.02 -9.65 36.04
C PRO A 287 28.55 -9.43 34.60
N ALA A 288 28.47 -8.14 34.23
CA ALA A 288 28.26 -7.57 32.88
C ALA A 288 26.86 -7.75 32.28
N THR A 289 26.08 -6.67 32.15
CA THR A 289 26.22 -5.77 31.01
C THR A 289 25.87 -4.35 31.42
N ARG A 290 26.87 -3.46 31.32
CA ARG A 290 26.75 -2.03 31.62
C ARG A 290 25.86 -1.38 30.55
N VAL A 291 24.55 -1.27 30.81
CA VAL A 291 23.67 -0.37 30.04
C VAL A 291 24.12 1.06 30.32
N ARG A 292 24.87 1.60 29.37
CA ARG A 292 25.45 2.93 29.44
C ARG A 292 24.35 3.93 29.07
N THR A 293 23.55 4.35 30.04
CA THR A 293 22.66 5.51 29.87
C THR A 293 23.52 6.76 29.77
N SER A 294 23.76 7.23 28.55
CA SER A 294 24.36 8.54 28.33
C SER A 294 23.33 9.61 28.68
N THR A 295 23.31 10.05 29.94
CA THR A 295 22.64 11.29 30.32
C THR A 295 23.45 12.46 29.77
N SER A 296 23.27 12.78 28.48
CA SER A 296 23.80 14.04 27.95
C SER A 296 22.91 15.17 28.45
N ARG A 297 23.29 15.72 29.60
CA ARG A 297 22.76 16.97 30.15
C ARG A 297 23.19 18.12 29.22
N ARG A 298 22.50 18.29 28.08
CA ARG A 298 22.78 19.37 27.14
C ARG A 298 22.04 20.61 27.60
N ARG A 299 22.73 21.44 28.38
CA ARG A 299 22.35 22.84 28.62
C ARG A 299 22.23 23.53 27.26
N SER A 300 21.00 23.81 26.83
CA SER A 300 20.70 24.68 25.71
C SER A 300 20.98 26.13 26.12
N ARG A 301 22.14 26.67 25.74
CA ARG A 301 22.30 28.11 25.52
C ARG A 301 21.87 28.39 24.08
N PRO A 302 21.01 29.39 23.80
CA PRO A 302 20.72 29.76 22.43
C PRO A 302 21.92 30.56 21.89
N SER A 303 22.66 29.98 20.94
CA SER A 303 23.58 30.75 20.10
C SER A 303 22.84 31.14 18.82
N CYS A 304 22.39 32.38 18.73
CA CYS A 304 22.08 33.02 17.45
C CYS A 304 23.34 33.02 16.60
N ARG A 305 23.38 32.18 15.56
CA ARG A 305 24.23 32.39 14.38
C ARG A 305 23.34 32.36 13.15
N SER A 306 23.02 33.56 12.70
CA SER A 306 22.42 33.85 11.41
C SER A 306 23.38 33.46 10.29
N ILE A 307 22.98 32.52 9.44
CA ILE A 307 23.43 32.46 8.04
C ILE A 307 22.23 32.93 7.22
N SER A 308 22.24 34.23 6.91
CA SER A 308 21.25 34.90 6.09
C SER A 308 21.67 34.86 4.62
N LEU A 309 21.02 34.02 3.84
CA LEU A 309 20.88 34.20 2.40
C LEU A 309 19.37 34.35 2.16
N TRP A 310 18.88 35.59 2.30
CA TRP A 310 17.76 36.23 1.58
C TRP A 310 17.16 37.36 2.43
N PRO A 311 16.85 38.54 1.85
CA PRO A 311 16.42 39.70 2.60
C PRO A 311 14.90 39.84 2.56
N SER A 312 14.23 39.65 3.70
CA SER A 312 12.94 40.30 3.97
C SER A 312 12.75 40.36 5.47
N GLY A 313 12.85 41.57 6.01
CA GLY A 313 12.84 41.83 7.45
C GLY A 313 11.45 41.76 8.09
N SER A 314 11.44 41.42 9.37
CA SER A 314 10.71 42.07 10.48
C SER A 314 11.18 41.42 11.81
N PRO A 315 11.35 42.18 12.91
CA PRO A 315 12.08 41.74 14.10
C PRO A 315 11.23 40.94 15.11
N CYS A 316 11.88 40.00 15.80
CA CYS A 316 11.36 39.35 17.01
C CYS A 316 11.24 40.39 18.14
N LEU A 317 10.03 40.54 18.71
CA LEU A 317 9.86 41.10 20.05
C LEU A 317 9.95 39.99 21.10
N SER A 318 10.50 40.40 22.25
CA SER A 318 10.88 39.68 23.45
C SER A 318 9.80 38.83 24.11
#